data_AF-A0AB37D2R3-F1
#
_entry.id   AF-A0AB37D2R3-F1
#
_cell.length_a   1.000
_cell.length_b   1.000
_cell.length_c   1.000
_cell.angle_alpha   90.00
_cell.angle_beta   90.00
_cell.angle_gamma   90.00
#
_symmetry.space_group_name_H-M   'P 1'
#
loop_
_entity.id
_entity.type
_entity.pdbx_description
1 polymer ?
#
loop_
_entity_poly.entity_id
_entity_poly.type
_entity_poly.pdbx_seq_one_letter_code
_entity_poly.pdbx_strand_id
1 'polypeptide(L)'
;MNLDSINKTVDSSKINFNKTTRSKLTFWGLIFLISIILIFTILAFIFIDKLNEGQIMLASVFGSFLVSVLILLMTLNIEERRAYLEARKSANVLTQILSAINEQVTQIKHGSNLPITFPTDWLDFYLDCALYLKYDYLNVLFREFKFVKQINNCEGLEDKCKFIEERKKSLTLSNDFNIYEMQLNLSLFSMGKKEDEPWKNSKEYKKFAKDFQIKYSDNIRYMALNYIKEHGSTDANVVNSYIRKILEEDESFQKFTKKYEINIGERELSNEIFKCFLNTNSQSGFKLIWGKLHLH
;
A
#
# COMPACT_ATOMS: atom_id res chain seq x y z
N MET A 1 3.87 -19.45 -9.12
CA MET A 1 4.77 -18.36 -8.67
C MET A 1 4.40 -18.02 -7.22
N ASN A 2 5.34 -18.09 -6.28
CA ASN A 2 5.04 -18.04 -4.83
C ASN A 2 5.03 -16.58 -4.32
N LEU A 3 3.90 -16.09 -3.78
CA LEU A 3 3.76 -14.72 -3.28
C LEU A 3 4.82 -14.35 -2.24
N ASP A 4 5.17 -15.29 -1.34
CA ASP A 4 6.16 -15.05 -0.30
C ASP A 4 7.55 -14.78 -0.87
N SER A 5 7.87 -15.38 -2.02
CA SER A 5 9.15 -15.15 -2.69
C SER A 5 9.22 -13.76 -3.34
N ILE A 6 8.12 -13.29 -3.92
CA ILE A 6 8.03 -11.97 -4.55
C ILE A 6 8.06 -10.88 -3.46
N ASN A 7 7.27 -11.02 -2.39
CA ASN A 7 7.23 -10.08 -1.27
C ASN A 7 8.61 -9.95 -0.60
N LYS A 8 9.29 -11.07 -0.32
CA LYS A 8 10.65 -11.02 0.24
C LYS A 8 11.65 -10.32 -0.70
N THR A 9 11.48 -10.47 -2.01
CA THR A 9 12.36 -9.82 -3.00
C THR A 9 12.11 -8.31 -3.04
N VAL A 10 10.84 -7.88 -2.99
CA VAL A 10 10.47 -6.45 -2.94
C VAL A 10 10.88 -5.81 -1.60
N ASP A 11 10.67 -6.50 -0.48
CA ASP A 11 11.01 -5.97 0.84
C ASP A 11 12.52 -5.87 1.05
N SER A 12 13.28 -6.89 0.65
CA SER A 12 14.75 -6.85 0.72
C SER A 12 15.34 -5.75 -0.16
N SER A 13 14.79 -5.54 -1.35
CA SER A 13 15.22 -4.47 -2.25
C SER A 13 14.81 -3.08 -1.77
N LYS A 14 13.62 -2.90 -1.17
CA LYS A 14 13.22 -1.66 -0.48
C LYS A 14 14.11 -1.32 0.71
N ILE A 15 14.46 -2.30 1.54
CA ILE A 15 15.36 -2.11 2.69
C ILE A 15 16.75 -1.68 2.21
N ASN A 16 17.27 -2.34 1.17
CA ASN A 16 18.55 -1.99 0.58
C ASN A 16 18.52 -0.58 -0.05
N PHE A 17 17.45 -0.23 -0.78
CA PHE A 17 17.29 1.10 -1.38
C PHE A 17 17.18 2.21 -0.34
N ASN A 18 16.37 2.03 0.72
CA ASN A 18 16.25 3.00 1.82
C ASN A 18 17.55 3.17 2.61
N LYS A 19 18.40 2.14 2.66
CA LYS A 19 19.73 2.23 3.29
C LYS A 19 20.69 3.04 2.43
N THR A 20 20.56 2.98 1.10
CA THR A 20 21.39 3.74 0.15
C THR A 20 20.93 5.20 -0.01
N THR A 21 19.62 5.49 0.06
CA THR A 21 19.06 6.84 -0.17
C THR A 21 18.99 7.73 1.08
N ARG A 22 19.29 7.22 2.27
CA ARG A 22 19.26 8.02 3.53
C ARG A 22 20.56 8.76 3.82
N SER A 23 21.10 9.47 2.84
CA SER A 23 22.17 10.43 3.09
C SER A 23 21.83 11.79 2.48
N LYS A 24 20.98 12.58 3.15
CA LYS A 24 21.08 14.05 3.02
C LYS A 24 22.51 14.57 3.34
N LEU A 25 23.30 13.72 4.01
CA LEU A 25 24.74 13.83 4.21
C LEU A 25 25.57 13.78 2.92
N THR A 26 25.11 13.13 1.84
CA THR A 26 25.90 13.05 0.59
C THR A 26 25.81 14.32 -0.23
N PHE A 27 24.67 15.00 -0.33
CA PHE A 27 24.58 16.24 -1.11
C PHE A 27 25.39 17.39 -0.47
N TRP A 28 25.20 17.64 0.82
CA TRP A 28 25.99 18.64 1.56
C TRP A 28 27.45 18.22 1.72
N GLY A 29 27.71 16.92 1.92
CA GLY A 29 29.06 16.37 1.93
C GLY A 29 29.77 16.56 0.58
N LEU A 30 29.07 16.40 -0.54
CA LEU A 30 29.60 16.61 -1.89
C LEU A 30 29.91 18.09 -2.14
N ILE A 31 29.00 18.99 -1.77
CA ILE A 31 29.25 20.44 -1.88
C ILE A 31 30.46 20.85 -1.03
N PHE A 32 30.56 20.34 0.20
CA PHE A 32 31.68 20.61 1.09
C PHE A 32 33.00 20.09 0.52
N LEU A 33 33.00 18.87 -0.03
CA LEU A 33 34.18 18.25 -0.64
C LEU A 33 34.62 18.99 -1.91
N ILE A 34 33.68 19.40 -2.77
CA ILE A 34 33.94 20.26 -3.93
C ILE A 34 34.53 21.62 -3.48
N SER A 35 34.00 22.22 -2.41
CA SER A 35 34.47 23.51 -1.89
C SER A 35 35.91 23.42 -1.38
N ILE A 36 36.25 22.35 -0.65
CA ILE A 36 37.62 22.07 -0.21
C ILE A 36 38.55 21.92 -1.40
N ILE A 37 38.16 21.16 -2.42
CA ILE A 37 38.97 20.97 -3.63
C ILE A 37 39.21 22.31 -4.30
N LEU A 38 38.18 23.13 -4.50
CA LEU A 38 38.29 24.43 -5.14
C LEU A 38 39.27 25.35 -4.40
N ILE A 39 39.23 25.35 -3.06
CA ILE A 39 40.18 26.08 -2.21
C ILE A 39 41.61 25.56 -2.38
N PHE A 40 41.82 24.24 -2.36
CA PHE A 40 43.15 23.65 -2.56
C PHE A 40 43.70 23.90 -3.97
N THR A 41 42.85 23.88 -5.00
CA THR A 41 43.26 24.20 -6.37
C THR A 41 43.66 25.66 -6.52
N ILE A 42 42.91 26.59 -5.91
CA ILE A 42 43.27 28.02 -5.87
C ILE A 42 44.60 28.22 -5.14
N LEU A 43 44.79 27.58 -3.99
CA LEU A 43 46.06 27.65 -3.24
C LEU A 43 47.22 27.05 -4.04
N ALA A 44 47.03 25.93 -4.71
CA ALA A 44 48.05 25.33 -5.58
C ALA A 44 48.42 26.24 -6.76
N PHE A 45 47.45 26.98 -7.31
CA PHE A 45 47.69 27.94 -8.39
C PHE A 45 48.51 29.16 -7.92
N ILE A 46 48.26 29.64 -6.69
CA ILE A 46 49.02 30.75 -6.08
C ILE A 46 50.47 30.34 -5.75
N PHE A 47 50.69 29.06 -5.43
CA PHE A 47 52.01 28.53 -5.05
C PHE A 47 52.70 27.72 -6.16
N ILE A 48 52.23 27.84 -7.41
CA ILE A 48 52.66 26.96 -8.51
C ILE A 48 54.17 27.01 -8.76
N ASP A 49 54.78 28.20 -8.58
CA ASP A 49 56.22 28.44 -8.74
C ASP A 49 57.09 27.86 -7.60
N LYS A 50 56.46 27.37 -6.52
CA LYS A 50 57.15 26.79 -5.35
C LYS A 50 56.95 25.27 -5.23
N LEU A 51 56.23 24.64 -6.16
CA LEU A 51 55.94 23.21 -6.13
C LEU A 51 57.01 22.41 -6.87
N ASN A 52 57.45 21.29 -6.27
CA ASN A 52 58.36 20.34 -6.93
C ASN A 52 57.59 19.42 -7.89
N GLU A 53 58.26 18.84 -8.89
CA GLU A 53 57.67 17.95 -9.89
C GLU A 53 56.87 16.80 -9.27
N GLY A 54 57.35 16.20 -8.18
CA GLY A 54 56.64 15.14 -7.46
C GLY A 54 55.33 15.60 -6.81
N GLN A 55 55.23 16.87 -6.39
CA GLN A 55 53.99 17.44 -5.84
C GLN A 55 52.98 17.77 -6.94
N ILE A 56 53.46 18.22 -8.11
CA ILE A 56 52.65 18.44 -9.30
C ILE A 56 52.07 17.12 -9.82
N MET A 57 52.89 16.06 -9.85
CA MET A 57 52.46 14.71 -10.24
C MET A 57 51.44 14.11 -9.25
N LEU A 58 51.63 14.30 -7.95
CA LEU A 58 50.64 13.87 -6.95
C LEU A 58 49.33 14.65 -7.10
N ALA A 59 49.39 15.98 -7.25
CA ALA A 59 48.20 16.81 -7.43
C ALA A 59 47.40 16.43 -8.68
N SER A 60 48.07 16.09 -9.79
CA SER A 60 47.39 15.66 -11.02
C SER A 60 46.72 14.30 -10.87
N VAL A 61 47.36 13.34 -10.19
CA VAL A 61 46.76 12.02 -9.88
C VAL A 61 45.55 12.17 -8.94
N PHE A 62 45.67 12.95 -7.87
CA PHE A 62 44.56 13.21 -6.96
C PHE A 62 43.40 13.96 -7.65
N GLY A 63 43.71 14.95 -8.50
CA GLY A 63 42.72 15.67 -9.28
C GLY A 63 41.95 14.76 -10.24
N SER A 64 42.65 13.89 -10.97
CA SER A 64 42.04 12.90 -11.88
C SER A 64 41.15 11.89 -11.14
N PHE A 65 41.61 11.40 -9.99
CA PHE A 65 40.83 10.50 -9.15
C PHE A 65 39.54 11.16 -8.66
N LEU A 66 39.61 12.40 -8.19
CA LEU A 66 38.45 13.17 -7.71
C LEU A 66 37.43 13.42 -8.81
N VAL A 67 37.87 13.83 -10.01
CA VAL A 67 36.98 14.01 -11.16
C VAL A 67 36.28 12.70 -11.52
N SER A 68 37.00 11.57 -11.48
CA SER A 68 36.43 10.24 -11.77
C SER A 68 35.36 9.83 -10.74
N VAL A 69 35.60 10.06 -9.45
CA VAL A 69 34.63 9.82 -8.39
C VAL A 69 33.39 10.72 -8.55
N LEU A 70 33.57 11.99 -8.90
CA LEU A 70 32.46 12.92 -9.14
C LEU A 70 31.61 12.49 -10.34
N ILE A 71 32.24 12.08 -11.44
CA ILE A 71 31.52 11.55 -12.62
C ILE A 71 30.70 10.32 -12.22
N LEU A 72 31.28 9.38 -11.49
CA LEU A 72 30.58 8.18 -11.02
C LEU A 72 29.37 8.53 -10.14
N LEU A 73 29.52 9.46 -9.19
CA LEU A 73 28.42 9.92 -8.34
C LEU A 73 27.33 10.66 -9.12
N MET A 74 27.69 11.50 -10.10
CA MET A 74 26.72 12.16 -10.96
C MET A 74 25.96 11.16 -11.82
N THR A 75 26.65 10.20 -12.42
CA THR A 75 26.05 9.13 -13.23
C THR A 75 25.06 8.33 -12.40
N LEU A 76 25.44 7.88 -11.19
CA LEU A 76 24.54 7.16 -10.30
C LEU A 76 23.29 7.98 -9.95
N ASN A 77 23.44 9.26 -9.65
CA ASN A 77 22.30 10.14 -9.36
C ASN A 77 21.38 10.34 -10.58
N ILE A 78 21.94 10.40 -11.79
CA ILE A 78 21.15 10.47 -13.04
C ILE A 78 20.40 9.16 -13.27
N GLU A 79 21.05 8.02 -13.06
CA GLU A 79 20.43 6.69 -13.18
C GLU A 79 19.27 6.52 -12.19
N GLU A 80 19.47 6.88 -10.91
CA GLU A 80 18.40 6.84 -9.91
C GLU A 80 17.22 7.74 -10.28
N ARG A 81 17.50 8.96 -10.76
CA ARG A 81 16.45 9.87 -11.23
C ARG A 81 15.70 9.32 -12.44
N ARG A 82 16.41 8.67 -13.37
CA ARG A 82 15.81 8.03 -14.55
C ARG A 82 14.93 6.87 -14.13
N ALA A 83 15.41 5.98 -13.27
CA ALA A 83 14.66 4.86 -12.72
C ALA A 83 13.40 5.34 -11.99
N TYR A 84 13.50 6.42 -11.19
CA TYR A 84 12.34 7.02 -10.54
C TYR A 84 11.31 7.58 -11.53
N LEU A 85 11.74 8.21 -12.63
CA LEU A 85 10.83 8.69 -13.67
C LEU A 85 10.16 7.53 -14.41
N GLU A 86 10.88 6.43 -14.63
CA GLU A 86 10.38 5.22 -15.26
C GLU A 86 9.35 4.52 -14.37
N ALA A 87 9.64 4.36 -13.07
CA ALA A 87 8.69 3.91 -12.06
C ALA A 87 7.38 4.72 -12.06
N ARG A 88 7.47 6.05 -12.19
CA ARG A 88 6.27 6.90 -12.29
C ARG A 88 5.46 6.65 -13.56
N LYS A 89 6.11 6.36 -14.69
CA LYS A 89 5.43 5.97 -15.93
C LYS A 89 4.76 4.61 -15.77
N SER A 90 5.44 3.62 -15.19
CA SER A 90 4.87 2.29 -14.95
C SER A 90 3.65 2.36 -14.01
N ALA A 91 3.70 3.18 -12.96
CA ALA A 91 2.55 3.44 -12.09
C ALA A 91 1.36 4.11 -12.83
N ASN A 92 1.64 5.03 -13.78
CA ASN A 92 0.61 5.61 -14.63
C ASN A 92 -0.04 4.57 -15.55
N VAL A 93 0.75 3.70 -16.17
CA VAL A 93 0.25 2.59 -17.00
C VAL A 93 -0.63 1.68 -16.16
N LEU A 94 -0.18 1.28 -14.97
CA LEU A 94 -0.95 0.45 -14.06
C LEU A 94 -2.28 1.11 -13.65
N THR A 95 -2.27 2.43 -13.42
CA THR A 95 -3.49 3.21 -13.14
C THR A 95 -4.48 3.17 -14.31
N GLN A 96 -4.00 3.26 -15.54
CA GLN A 96 -4.83 3.18 -16.75
C GLN A 96 -5.41 1.79 -16.96
N ILE A 97 -4.62 0.74 -16.74
CA ILE A 97 -5.09 -0.66 -16.78
C ILE A 97 -6.27 -0.84 -15.82
N LEU A 98 -6.14 -0.36 -14.58
CA LEU A 98 -7.20 -0.46 -13.58
C LEU A 98 -8.44 0.36 -13.94
N SER A 99 -8.27 1.54 -14.54
CA SER A 99 -9.39 2.34 -15.06
C SER A 99 -10.15 1.60 -16.14
N ALA A 100 -9.43 1.05 -17.12
CA ALA A 100 -10.01 0.28 -18.22
C ALA A 100 -10.74 -0.99 -17.73
N ILE A 101 -10.20 -1.67 -16.72
CA ILE A 101 -10.89 -2.81 -16.07
C ILE A 101 -12.19 -2.32 -15.42
N ASN A 102 -12.15 -1.23 -14.66
CA ASN A 102 -13.33 -0.72 -13.97
C ASN A 102 -14.42 -0.25 -14.94
N GLU A 103 -14.04 0.35 -16.08
CA GLU A 103 -14.96 0.70 -17.16
C GLU A 103 -15.61 -0.54 -17.78
N GLN A 104 -14.82 -1.58 -18.10
CA GLN A 104 -15.34 -2.83 -18.65
C GLN A 104 -16.26 -3.56 -17.65
N VAL A 105 -15.91 -3.60 -16.37
CA VAL A 105 -16.78 -4.12 -15.30
C VAL A 105 -18.11 -3.34 -15.24
N THR A 106 -18.06 -2.03 -15.44
CA THR A 106 -19.26 -1.19 -15.48
C THR A 106 -20.10 -1.50 -16.71
N GLN A 107 -19.50 -1.71 -17.88
CA GLN A 107 -20.23 -2.12 -19.08
C GLN A 107 -20.92 -3.48 -18.89
N ILE A 108 -20.28 -4.43 -18.20
CA ILE A 108 -20.89 -5.74 -17.89
C ILE A 108 -22.12 -5.57 -17.02
N LYS A 109 -22.06 -4.72 -15.98
CA LYS A 109 -23.25 -4.39 -15.17
C LYS A 109 -24.41 -3.82 -15.99
N HIS A 110 -24.11 -3.13 -17.10
CA HIS A 110 -25.12 -2.57 -18.01
C HIS A 110 -25.49 -3.50 -19.16
N GLY A 111 -25.11 -4.78 -19.11
CA GLY A 111 -25.57 -5.80 -20.06
C GLY A 111 -24.53 -6.26 -21.09
N SER A 112 -23.30 -5.75 -21.05
CA SER A 112 -22.22 -6.26 -21.91
C SER A 112 -21.79 -7.67 -21.47
N ASN A 113 -21.69 -8.61 -22.42
CA ASN A 113 -21.11 -9.93 -22.14
C ASN A 113 -19.66 -10.07 -22.63
N LEU A 114 -19.02 -8.96 -22.99
CA LEU A 114 -17.63 -9.00 -23.46
C LEU A 114 -16.67 -9.39 -22.33
N PRO A 115 -15.59 -10.15 -22.63
CA PRO A 115 -14.54 -10.41 -21.66
C PRO A 115 -13.78 -9.13 -21.34
N ILE A 116 -13.32 -9.00 -20.10
CA ILE A 116 -12.46 -7.92 -19.65
C ILE A 116 -11.05 -8.17 -20.19
N THR A 117 -10.55 -7.20 -20.94
CA THR A 117 -9.22 -7.22 -21.54
C THR A 117 -8.25 -6.39 -20.70
N PHE A 118 -7.06 -6.93 -20.45
CA PHE A 118 -5.95 -6.24 -19.78
C PHE A 118 -4.60 -6.85 -20.20
N PRO A 119 -3.49 -6.09 -20.13
CA PRO A 119 -2.16 -6.59 -20.45
C PRO A 119 -1.70 -7.69 -19.50
N THR A 120 -1.14 -8.78 -20.02
CA THR A 120 -0.69 -9.93 -19.21
C THR A 120 0.58 -9.64 -18.40
N ASP A 121 1.36 -8.65 -18.84
CA ASP A 121 2.59 -8.12 -18.27
C ASP A 121 2.35 -7.05 -17.20
N TRP A 122 1.12 -6.93 -16.66
CA TRP A 122 0.79 -5.94 -15.63
C TRP A 122 1.72 -5.99 -14.40
N LEU A 123 2.28 -7.17 -14.10
CA LEU A 123 3.18 -7.38 -12.98
C LEU A 123 4.52 -6.65 -13.18
N ASP A 124 4.99 -6.54 -14.41
CA ASP A 124 6.24 -5.86 -14.73
C ASP A 124 6.12 -4.36 -14.41
N PHE A 125 5.00 -3.74 -14.80
CA PHE A 125 4.70 -2.36 -14.42
C PHE A 125 4.63 -2.16 -12.89
N TYR A 126 4.14 -3.16 -12.16
CA TYR A 126 4.15 -3.10 -10.70
C TYR A 126 5.58 -3.20 -10.15
N LEU A 127 6.38 -4.16 -10.62
CA LEU A 127 7.76 -4.35 -10.16
C LEU A 127 8.62 -3.11 -10.38
N ASP A 128 8.46 -2.44 -11.53
CA ASP A 128 9.15 -1.19 -11.84
C ASP A 128 8.89 -0.08 -10.82
N CYS A 129 7.65 0.02 -10.31
CA CYS A 129 7.27 1.07 -9.38
C CYS A 129 7.31 0.64 -7.90
N ALA A 130 7.30 -0.68 -7.62
CA ALA A 130 7.18 -1.25 -6.29
C ALA A 130 8.21 -0.66 -5.32
N LEU A 131 9.47 -0.52 -5.75
CA LEU A 131 10.58 -0.01 -4.93
C LEU A 131 10.33 1.41 -4.37
N TYR A 132 9.62 2.24 -5.12
CA TYR A 132 9.42 3.65 -4.82
C TYR A 132 8.08 3.95 -4.16
N LEU A 133 7.14 3.00 -4.21
CA LEU A 133 5.85 3.12 -3.55
C LEU A 133 6.00 2.99 -2.03
N LYS A 134 5.31 3.87 -1.31
CA LYS A 134 5.27 3.92 0.15
C LYS A 134 4.63 2.67 0.75
N TYR A 135 3.65 2.09 0.07
CA TYR A 135 2.94 0.88 0.52
C TYR A 135 3.10 -0.26 -0.48
N ASP A 136 2.87 -1.48 0.00
CA ASP A 136 2.83 -2.68 -0.86
C ASP A 136 1.38 -2.94 -1.29
N TYR A 137 1.17 -2.91 -2.60
CA TYR A 137 -0.14 -3.09 -3.22
C TYR A 137 -0.29 -4.44 -3.93
N LEU A 138 0.73 -5.30 -3.86
CA LEU A 138 0.78 -6.53 -4.64
C LEU A 138 -0.41 -7.45 -4.37
N ASN A 139 -0.78 -7.59 -3.09
CA ASN A 139 -1.93 -8.40 -2.68
C ASN A 139 -3.26 -7.84 -3.24
N VAL A 140 -3.41 -6.51 -3.30
CA VAL A 140 -4.61 -5.85 -3.82
C VAL A 140 -4.72 -6.10 -5.33
N LEU A 141 -3.61 -5.93 -6.07
CA LEU A 141 -3.54 -6.21 -7.51
C LEU A 141 -3.83 -7.69 -7.81
N PHE A 142 -3.16 -8.62 -7.13
CA PHE A 142 -3.40 -10.05 -7.37
C PHE A 142 -4.84 -10.45 -7.15
N ARG A 143 -5.47 -9.90 -6.10
CA ARG A 143 -6.89 -10.14 -5.83
C ARG A 143 -7.76 -9.62 -6.97
N GLU A 144 -7.52 -8.39 -7.43
CA GLU A 144 -8.28 -7.81 -8.54
C GLU A 144 -8.13 -8.61 -9.83
N PHE A 145 -6.92 -8.93 -10.25
CA PHE A 145 -6.69 -9.71 -11.47
C PHE A 145 -7.22 -11.15 -11.36
N LYS A 146 -7.24 -11.74 -10.16
CA LYS A 146 -7.91 -13.02 -9.91
C LYS A 146 -9.42 -12.90 -10.14
N PHE A 147 -10.06 -11.85 -9.62
CA PHE A 147 -11.48 -11.60 -9.87
C PHE A 147 -11.78 -11.39 -11.35
N VAL A 148 -10.97 -10.61 -12.05
CA VAL A 148 -11.14 -10.40 -13.49
C VAL A 148 -11.07 -11.72 -14.26
N LYS A 149 -10.12 -12.62 -13.92
CA LYS A 149 -10.05 -13.95 -14.51
C LYS A 149 -11.30 -14.79 -14.23
N GLN A 150 -11.86 -14.73 -13.02
CA GLN A 150 -13.10 -15.44 -12.69
C GLN A 150 -14.29 -14.91 -13.50
N ILE A 151 -14.41 -13.58 -13.64
CA ILE A 151 -15.44 -12.96 -14.48
C ILE A 151 -15.30 -13.41 -15.95
N ASN A 152 -14.08 -13.43 -16.48
CA ASN A 152 -13.83 -13.84 -17.87
C ASN A 152 -14.15 -15.31 -18.13
N ASN A 153 -14.04 -16.18 -17.12
CA ASN A 153 -14.36 -17.60 -17.24
C ASN A 153 -15.87 -17.89 -17.17
N CYS A 154 -16.71 -16.90 -16.88
CA CYS A 154 -18.15 -17.07 -16.86
C CYS A 154 -18.72 -17.02 -18.29
N GLU A 155 -19.58 -17.98 -18.63
CA GLU A 155 -20.22 -18.05 -19.95
C GLU A 155 -21.45 -17.11 -20.05
N GLY A 156 -22.17 -16.94 -18.93
CA GLY A 156 -23.40 -16.14 -18.85
C GLY A 156 -23.22 -14.78 -18.16
N LEU A 157 -23.99 -13.79 -18.62
CA LEU A 157 -24.05 -12.45 -18.02
C LEU A 157 -24.49 -12.48 -16.54
N GLU A 158 -25.43 -13.35 -16.19
CA GLU A 158 -25.93 -13.48 -14.82
C GLU A 158 -24.80 -13.87 -13.84
N ASP A 159 -23.98 -14.84 -14.21
CA ASP A 159 -22.87 -15.30 -13.38
C ASP A 159 -21.76 -14.25 -13.29
N LYS A 160 -21.49 -13.54 -14.39
CA LYS A 160 -20.59 -12.36 -14.36
C LYS A 160 -21.08 -11.32 -13.36
N CYS A 161 -22.37 -10.99 -13.38
CA CYS A 161 -22.96 -10.05 -12.45
C CYS A 161 -22.85 -10.51 -10.99
N LYS A 162 -23.06 -11.81 -10.71
CA LYS A 162 -22.84 -12.39 -9.37
C LYS A 162 -21.40 -12.18 -8.88
N PHE A 163 -20.40 -12.52 -9.71
CA PHE A 163 -18.99 -12.30 -9.35
C PHE A 163 -18.63 -10.83 -9.17
N ILE A 164 -19.26 -9.92 -9.92
CA ILE A 164 -19.05 -8.49 -9.76
C ILE A 164 -19.63 -7.98 -8.42
N GLU A 165 -20.77 -8.52 -7.98
CA GLU A 165 -21.31 -8.23 -6.64
C GLU A 165 -20.43 -8.84 -5.53
N GLU A 166 -19.87 -10.04 -5.73
CA GLU A 166 -18.88 -10.61 -4.82
C GLU A 166 -17.60 -9.76 -4.74
N ARG A 167 -17.12 -9.24 -5.88
CA ARG A 167 -15.98 -8.31 -5.93
C ARG A 167 -16.25 -7.11 -5.02
N LYS A 168 -17.43 -6.49 -5.07
CA LYS A 168 -17.78 -5.37 -4.18
C LYS A 168 -17.68 -5.75 -2.71
N LYS A 169 -18.22 -6.90 -2.32
CA LYS A 169 -18.12 -7.43 -0.95
C LYS A 169 -16.67 -7.73 -0.53
N SER A 170 -15.80 -8.09 -1.46
CA SER A 170 -14.39 -8.32 -1.16
C SER A 170 -13.59 -7.03 -0.90
N LEU A 171 -14.02 -5.90 -1.47
CA LEU A 171 -13.38 -4.60 -1.30
C LEU A 171 -13.52 -4.09 0.15
N THR A 172 -14.58 -4.49 0.83
CA THR A 172 -14.82 -4.15 2.24
C THR A 172 -14.00 -5.01 3.20
N LEU A 173 -13.37 -6.08 2.70
CA LEU A 173 -12.53 -7.03 3.46
C LEU A 173 -11.02 -6.82 3.26
N SER A 174 -10.58 -5.75 2.58
CA SER A 174 -9.15 -5.48 2.38
C SER A 174 -8.54 -4.76 3.58
N ASN A 175 -7.39 -5.26 4.05
CA ASN A 175 -6.82 -4.86 5.35
C ASN A 175 -6.30 -3.41 5.40
N ASP A 176 -5.80 -2.86 4.29
CA ASP A 176 -5.17 -1.53 4.29
C ASP A 176 -5.68 -0.61 3.18
N PHE A 177 -5.81 -1.15 1.96
CA PHE A 177 -6.29 -0.42 0.78
C PHE A 177 -7.22 -1.27 -0.06
N ASN A 178 -8.34 -0.72 -0.51
CA ASN A 178 -9.13 -1.32 -1.57
C ASN A 178 -8.56 -0.94 -2.96
N ILE A 179 -9.12 -1.53 -4.03
CA ILE A 179 -8.62 -1.31 -5.39
C ILE A 179 -8.68 0.16 -5.84
N TYR A 180 -9.68 0.92 -5.37
CA TYR A 180 -9.88 2.32 -5.73
C TYR A 180 -8.90 3.24 -5.00
N GLU A 181 -8.66 3.01 -3.71
CA GLU A 181 -7.65 3.74 -2.93
C GLU A 181 -6.24 3.49 -3.47
N MET A 182 -5.95 2.24 -3.83
CA MET A 182 -4.70 1.88 -4.50
C MET A 182 -4.55 2.58 -5.85
N GLN A 183 -5.59 2.57 -6.69
CA GLN A 183 -5.56 3.26 -7.99
C GLN A 183 -5.32 4.76 -7.83
N LEU A 184 -5.95 5.39 -6.83
CA LEU A 184 -5.70 6.78 -6.48
C LEU A 184 -4.24 6.99 -6.05
N ASN A 185 -3.70 6.13 -5.20
CA ASN A 185 -2.31 6.23 -4.75
C ASN A 185 -1.29 6.03 -5.88
N LEU A 186 -1.52 5.10 -6.80
CA LEU A 186 -0.70 4.94 -8.00
C LEU A 186 -0.73 6.19 -8.88
N SER A 187 -1.90 6.83 -9.00
CA SER A 187 -2.08 8.12 -9.70
C SER A 187 -1.34 9.27 -9.00
N LEU A 188 -1.46 9.37 -7.67
CA LEU A 188 -0.73 10.36 -6.88
C LEU A 188 0.79 10.19 -7.06
N PHE A 189 1.28 8.96 -6.94
CA PHE A 189 2.69 8.64 -7.14
C PHE A 189 3.15 8.98 -8.56
N SER A 190 2.37 8.64 -9.59
CA SER A 190 2.71 8.98 -10.98
C SER A 190 2.79 10.49 -11.21
N MET A 191 1.99 11.28 -10.51
CA MET A 191 2.05 12.75 -10.49
C MET A 191 3.17 13.32 -9.61
N GLY A 192 3.91 12.48 -8.88
CA GLY A 192 4.95 12.91 -7.94
C GLY A 192 4.38 13.50 -6.65
N LYS A 193 3.12 13.20 -6.34
CA LYS A 193 2.44 13.56 -5.10
C LYS A 193 2.60 12.44 -4.07
N LYS A 194 2.45 12.79 -2.80
CA LYS A 194 2.50 11.84 -1.69
C LYS A 194 1.26 10.95 -1.73
N GLU A 195 1.45 9.65 -1.54
CA GLU A 195 0.38 8.67 -1.38
C GLU A 195 -0.41 8.91 -0.09
N ASP A 196 -1.73 8.72 -0.17
CA ASP A 196 -2.63 8.81 0.96
C ASP A 196 -2.40 7.67 1.94
N GLU A 197 -2.66 7.95 3.21
CA GLU A 197 -2.49 6.95 4.26
C GLU A 197 -3.66 5.97 4.30
N PRO A 198 -3.42 4.71 4.73
CA PRO A 198 -4.48 3.75 4.95
C PRO A 198 -5.57 4.36 5.84
N TRP A 199 -6.83 4.05 5.56
CA TRP A 199 -7.99 4.51 6.34
C TRP A 199 -7.81 4.30 7.86
N LYS A 200 -7.18 3.17 8.26
CA LYS A 200 -6.88 2.81 9.66
C LYS A 200 -5.95 3.80 10.38
N ASN A 201 -5.20 4.60 9.63
CA ASN A 201 -4.25 5.57 10.19
C ASN A 201 -4.85 6.96 10.35
N SER A 202 -6.00 7.25 9.75
CA SER A 202 -6.71 8.53 9.87
C SER A 202 -7.03 8.85 11.34
N LYS A 203 -7.02 10.15 11.69
CA LYS A 203 -7.25 10.61 13.06
C LYS A 203 -8.70 10.35 13.47
N GLU A 204 -9.61 10.53 12.53
CA GLU A 204 -11.05 10.38 12.65
C GLU A 204 -11.40 8.93 12.95
N TYR A 205 -10.83 7.99 12.20
CA TYR A 205 -11.01 6.56 12.47
C TYR A 205 -10.43 6.15 13.83
N LYS A 206 -9.23 6.62 14.20
CA LYS A 206 -8.66 6.31 15.52
C LYS A 206 -9.55 6.78 16.67
N LYS A 207 -10.19 7.94 16.52
CA LYS A 207 -11.17 8.47 17.47
C LYS A 207 -12.43 7.59 17.51
N PHE A 208 -12.99 7.25 16.35
CA PHE A 208 -14.13 6.35 16.24
C PHE A 208 -13.84 4.99 16.88
N ALA A 209 -12.72 4.34 16.53
CA ALA A 209 -12.34 3.03 17.04
C ALA A 209 -12.27 3.04 18.57
N LYS A 210 -11.63 4.06 19.16
CA LYS A 210 -11.56 4.20 20.62
C LYS A 210 -12.95 4.31 21.25
N ASP A 211 -13.79 5.21 20.73
CA ASP A 211 -15.12 5.44 21.28
C ASP A 211 -16.04 4.23 21.07
N PHE A 212 -15.91 3.52 19.94
CA PHE A 212 -16.66 2.31 19.63
C PHE A 212 -16.32 1.19 20.61
N GLN A 213 -15.03 0.94 20.85
CA GLN A 213 -14.60 -0.10 21.79
C GLN A 213 -15.08 0.19 23.22
N ILE A 214 -15.09 1.46 23.64
CA ILE A 214 -15.60 1.83 24.97
C ILE A 214 -17.11 1.60 25.07
N LYS A 215 -17.87 1.98 24.05
CA LYS A 215 -19.34 2.01 24.14
C LYS A 215 -20.01 0.68 23.77
N TYR A 216 -19.48 -0.05 22.80
CA TYR A 216 -20.18 -1.19 22.20
C TYR A 216 -19.51 -2.54 22.44
N SER A 217 -18.23 -2.61 22.86
CA SER A 217 -17.49 -3.89 22.89
C SER A 217 -18.22 -5.00 23.68
N ASP A 218 -18.77 -4.70 24.85
CA ASP A 218 -19.51 -5.70 25.65
C ASP A 218 -20.81 -6.13 24.99
N ASN A 219 -21.54 -5.20 24.38
CA ASN A 219 -22.76 -5.51 23.63
C ASN A 219 -22.46 -6.39 22.40
N ILE A 220 -21.36 -6.11 21.68
CA ILE A 220 -20.91 -6.93 20.55
C ILE A 220 -20.57 -8.34 21.01
N ARG A 221 -19.84 -8.49 22.12
CA ARG A 221 -19.53 -9.81 22.69
C ARG A 221 -20.79 -10.55 23.11
N TYR A 222 -21.74 -9.86 23.72
CA TYR A 222 -23.03 -10.45 24.11
C TYR A 222 -23.82 -10.95 22.90
N MET A 223 -23.94 -10.13 21.84
CA MET A 223 -24.59 -10.54 20.59
C MET A 223 -23.89 -11.73 19.94
N ALA A 224 -22.56 -11.74 19.90
CA ALA A 224 -21.79 -12.86 19.36
C ALA A 224 -22.04 -14.14 20.16
N LEU A 225 -21.98 -14.06 21.50
CA LEU A 225 -22.21 -15.20 22.38
C LEU A 225 -23.61 -15.80 22.16
N ASN A 226 -24.65 -14.96 22.09
CA ASN A 226 -26.01 -15.44 21.86
C ASN A 226 -26.16 -16.10 20.49
N TYR A 227 -25.58 -15.50 19.45
CA TYR A 227 -25.61 -16.09 18.11
C TYR A 227 -24.97 -17.49 18.09
N ILE A 228 -23.80 -17.64 18.72
CA ILE A 228 -23.07 -18.90 18.79
C ILE A 228 -23.81 -19.93 19.66
N LYS A 229 -24.52 -19.50 20.71
CA LYS A 229 -25.37 -20.42 21.52
C LYS A 229 -26.50 -21.03 20.69
N GLU A 230 -27.07 -20.27 19.78
CA GLU A 230 -28.16 -20.73 18.91
C GLU A 230 -27.68 -21.55 17.72
N HIS A 231 -26.53 -21.20 17.13
CA HIS A 231 -26.06 -21.76 15.86
C HIS A 231 -24.83 -22.66 15.99
N GLY A 232 -24.25 -22.77 17.19
CA GLY A 232 -23.00 -23.45 17.44
C GLY A 232 -21.78 -22.74 16.84
N SER A 233 -20.72 -23.51 16.61
CA SER A 233 -19.46 -23.02 16.05
C SER A 233 -19.66 -22.38 14.67
N THR A 234 -19.44 -21.07 14.56
CA THR A 234 -19.76 -20.30 13.34
C THR A 234 -18.56 -19.51 12.82
N ASP A 235 -18.47 -19.32 11.50
CA ASP A 235 -17.50 -18.41 10.89
C ASP A 235 -17.66 -16.98 11.42
N ALA A 236 -16.54 -16.38 11.84
CA ALA A 236 -16.54 -15.05 12.45
C ALA A 236 -17.05 -13.97 11.49
N ASN A 237 -16.91 -14.12 10.17
CA ASN A 237 -17.43 -13.16 9.19
C ASN A 237 -18.96 -13.22 9.11
N VAL A 238 -19.55 -14.39 9.32
CA VAL A 238 -21.02 -14.54 9.37
C VAL A 238 -21.56 -13.82 10.61
N VAL A 239 -20.95 -14.06 11.77
CA VAL A 239 -21.33 -13.38 13.02
C VAL A 239 -21.09 -11.88 12.92
N ASN A 240 -19.99 -11.45 12.30
CA ASN A 240 -19.70 -10.03 12.05
C ASN A 240 -20.80 -9.38 11.20
N SER A 241 -21.16 -10.02 10.09
CA SER A 241 -22.20 -9.51 9.17
C SER A 241 -23.57 -9.43 9.86
N TYR A 242 -23.90 -10.40 10.71
CA TYR A 242 -25.13 -10.40 11.51
C TYR A 242 -25.16 -9.22 12.50
N ILE A 243 -24.12 -9.08 13.31
CA ILE A 243 -24.03 -8.01 14.32
C ILE A 243 -24.05 -6.64 13.64
N ARG A 244 -23.33 -6.50 12.53
CA ARG A 244 -23.31 -5.26 11.76
C ARG A 244 -24.71 -4.84 11.34
N LYS A 245 -25.50 -5.76 10.78
CA LYS A 245 -26.87 -5.49 10.36
C LYS A 245 -27.73 -4.96 11.52
N ILE A 246 -27.58 -5.56 12.71
CA ILE A 246 -28.30 -5.11 13.91
C ILE A 246 -27.88 -3.68 14.30
N LEU A 247 -26.58 -3.38 14.30
CA LEU A 247 -26.10 -2.04 14.63
C LEU A 247 -26.57 -1.00 13.61
N GLU A 248 -26.59 -1.33 12.32
CA GLU A 248 -27.04 -0.43 11.26
C GLU A 248 -28.54 -0.08 11.40
N GLU A 249 -29.35 -0.98 11.96
CA GLU A 249 -30.76 -0.76 12.28
C GLU A 249 -30.98 0.00 13.61
N ASP A 250 -29.96 0.11 14.47
CA ASP A 250 -30.03 0.78 15.78
C ASP A 250 -29.91 2.32 15.66
N GLU A 251 -30.97 3.05 16.05
CA GLU A 251 -30.99 4.52 16.00
C GLU A 251 -29.89 5.18 16.85
N SER A 252 -29.55 4.59 18.01
CA SER A 252 -28.52 5.10 18.90
C SER A 252 -27.13 4.94 18.29
N PHE A 253 -26.92 3.86 17.53
CA PHE A 253 -25.72 3.64 16.75
C PHE A 253 -25.63 4.61 15.58
N GLN A 254 -26.72 4.83 14.84
CA GLN A 254 -26.75 5.83 13.76
C GLN A 254 -26.45 7.26 14.26
N LYS A 255 -26.99 7.64 15.43
CA LYS A 255 -26.66 8.94 16.07
C LYS A 255 -25.20 9.00 16.50
N PHE A 256 -24.65 7.88 16.97
CA PHE A 256 -23.25 7.78 17.35
C PHE A 256 -22.31 7.95 16.15
N THR A 257 -22.58 7.28 15.03
CA THR A 257 -21.73 7.35 13.83
C THR A 257 -21.78 8.73 13.16
N LYS A 258 -22.92 9.43 13.18
CA LYS A 258 -23.06 10.82 12.67
C LYS A 258 -22.14 11.85 13.33
N LYS A 259 -21.58 11.55 14.51
CA LYS A 259 -20.63 12.43 15.21
C LYS A 259 -19.27 12.49 14.52
N TYR A 260 -18.95 11.53 13.66
CA TYR A 260 -17.66 11.43 13.01
C TYR A 260 -17.78 11.99 11.58
N GLU A 261 -16.80 12.79 11.16
CA GLU A 261 -16.73 13.39 9.81
C GLU A 261 -16.37 12.36 8.71
N ILE A 262 -16.29 11.08 9.07
CA ILE A 262 -16.09 9.98 8.14
C ILE A 262 -17.41 9.28 7.90
N ASN A 263 -17.71 8.96 6.63
CA ASN A 263 -18.67 7.91 6.34
C ASN A 263 -18.08 6.61 6.87
N ILE A 264 -18.59 6.14 8.00
CA ILE A 264 -18.22 4.84 8.56
C ILE A 264 -18.78 3.80 7.62
N GLY A 265 -17.90 3.34 6.72
CA GLY A 265 -18.24 2.33 5.74
C GLY A 265 -18.34 0.96 6.38
N GLU A 266 -18.77 0.03 5.54
CA GLU A 266 -18.90 -1.39 5.88
C GLU A 266 -17.59 -1.97 6.44
N ARG A 267 -16.45 -1.55 5.88
CA ARG A 267 -15.11 -2.00 6.25
C ARG A 267 -14.71 -1.55 7.65
N GLU A 268 -14.87 -0.26 7.93
CA GLU A 268 -14.48 0.37 9.19
C GLU A 268 -15.22 -0.26 10.37
N LEU A 269 -16.54 -0.44 10.21
CA LEU A 269 -17.40 -1.07 11.22
C LEU A 269 -17.08 -2.55 11.39
N SER A 270 -16.96 -3.30 10.30
CA SER A 270 -16.65 -4.73 10.36
C SER A 270 -15.30 -4.98 11.06
N ASN A 271 -14.30 -4.11 10.85
CA ASN A 271 -13.02 -4.22 11.54
C ASN A 271 -13.14 -4.02 13.06
N GLU A 272 -13.93 -3.03 13.50
CA GLU A 272 -14.13 -2.81 14.94
C GLU A 272 -14.92 -3.92 15.63
N ILE A 273 -15.93 -4.48 14.96
CA ILE A 273 -16.65 -5.68 15.43
C ILE A 273 -15.68 -6.85 15.58
N PHE A 274 -14.84 -7.09 14.57
CA PHE A 274 -13.89 -8.20 14.59
C PHE A 274 -12.84 -8.06 15.69
N LYS A 275 -12.38 -6.84 15.98
CA LYS A 275 -11.49 -6.58 17.13
C LYS A 275 -12.11 -6.96 18.47
N CYS A 276 -13.43 -6.83 18.62
CA CYS A 276 -14.11 -7.30 19.83
C CYS A 276 -14.01 -8.83 19.98
N PHE A 277 -14.00 -9.58 18.88
CA PHE A 277 -13.82 -11.04 18.89
C PHE A 277 -12.38 -11.44 19.24
N LEU A 278 -11.40 -10.68 18.75
CA LEU A 278 -9.98 -10.90 19.05
C LEU A 278 -9.67 -10.60 20.52
N ASN A 279 -10.30 -9.58 21.09
CA ASN A 279 -10.16 -9.19 22.50
C ASN A 279 -11.10 -10.01 23.40
N THR A 280 -11.14 -11.33 23.23
CA THR A 280 -11.89 -12.24 24.09
C THR A 280 -11.02 -12.73 25.25
N ASN A 281 -11.61 -12.80 26.42
CA ASN A 281 -11.03 -13.40 27.62
C ASN A 281 -11.91 -14.58 28.08
N SER A 282 -11.48 -15.32 29.10
CA SER A 282 -12.25 -16.46 29.64
C SER A 282 -13.67 -16.10 30.08
N GLN A 283 -13.95 -14.83 30.40
CA GLN A 283 -15.27 -14.33 30.77
C GLN A 283 -16.19 -14.05 29.57
N SER A 284 -15.66 -13.99 28.35
CA SER A 284 -16.42 -13.70 27.14
C SER A 284 -17.34 -14.86 26.72
N GLY A 285 -17.14 -16.06 27.26
CA GLY A 285 -17.97 -17.25 26.97
C GLY A 285 -17.73 -17.87 25.59
N PHE A 286 -16.87 -17.29 24.76
CA PHE A 286 -16.45 -17.81 23.47
C PHE A 286 -14.99 -17.44 23.15
N LYS A 287 -14.41 -18.18 22.20
CA LYS A 287 -13.05 -17.98 21.67
C LYS A 287 -13.03 -18.01 20.13
N LEU A 288 -12.13 -17.24 19.53
CA LEU A 288 -11.86 -17.27 18.08
C LEU A 288 -10.73 -18.25 17.77
N ILE A 289 -11.01 -19.29 16.98
CA ILE A 289 -10.04 -20.30 16.54
C ILE A 289 -10.15 -20.44 15.02
N TRP A 290 -9.04 -20.22 14.30
CA TRP A 290 -8.98 -20.39 12.83
C TRP A 290 -10.11 -19.71 12.05
N GLY A 291 -10.53 -18.51 12.50
CA GLY A 291 -11.61 -17.75 11.88
C GLY A 291 -13.03 -18.18 12.27
N LYS A 292 -13.19 -19.14 13.18
CA LYS A 292 -14.48 -19.57 13.73
C LYS A 292 -14.61 -19.20 15.20
N LEU A 293 -15.80 -18.79 15.61
CA LEU A 293 -16.14 -18.52 16.99
C LEU A 293 -16.74 -19.78 17.62
N HIS A 294 -16.19 -20.17 18.76
CA HIS A 294 -16.58 -21.36 19.52
C HIS A 294 -16.96 -20.96 20.93
N LEU A 295 -17.99 -21.59 21.49
CA LEU A 295 -18.21 -21.52 22.94
C LEU A 295 -16.98 -22.07 23.68
N HIS A 296 -16.73 -21.51 24.86
CA HIS A 296 -15.73 -22.06 25.77
C HIS A 296 -16.10 -23.46 26.23
#